data_AF-A0A1V5BHU8-F1
#
_entry.id   AF-A0A1V5BHU8-F1
#
_cell.length_a   1.000
_cell.length_b   1.000
_cell.length_c   1.000
_cell.angle_alpha   90.00
_cell.angle_beta   90.00
_cell.angle_gamma   90.00
#
_symmetry.space_group_name_H-M   'P 1'
#
loop_
_entity.id
_entity.type
_entity.pdbx_description
1 polymer ?
#
loop_
_entity_poly.entity_id
_entity_poly.type
_entity_poly.pdbx_seq_one_letter_code
_entity_poly.pdbx_strand_id
1 'polypeptide(L)'
;MARCPFHEDRHPSLVVFGNGWKCFGCQEHGDGVDLVARLYNLRPIDAARTIARDFGLHVDVSQPISTDARRKIEQARKKAARRRQLEKAFSRKVEEVYLQLAIVRRFVLNLKTFVEYEQVADLVHAEPYLEYLQSELQSRDITRQVEAVRAAERWF
;
A
#
# COMPACT_ATOMS: atom_id res chain seq x y z
N MET A 1 -16.11 -13.03 -15.33
CA MET A 1 -16.83 -13.08 -14.04
C MET A 1 -17.62 -14.37 -13.98
N ALA A 2 -17.77 -14.98 -12.80
CA ALA A 2 -18.47 -16.25 -12.59
C ALA A 2 -19.33 -16.19 -11.32
N ARG A 3 -20.24 -17.15 -11.14
CA ARG A 3 -20.97 -17.32 -9.87
C ARG A 3 -20.03 -17.89 -8.81
N CYS A 4 -20.11 -17.34 -7.61
CA CYS A 4 -19.31 -17.80 -6.48
C CYS A 4 -19.79 -19.18 -6.00
N PRO A 5 -18.89 -20.16 -5.83
CA PRO A 5 -19.24 -21.48 -5.27
C PRO A 5 -19.35 -21.47 -3.74
N PHE A 6 -19.00 -20.36 -3.08
CA PHE A 6 -18.90 -20.28 -1.60
C PHE A 6 -20.12 -19.65 -0.93
N HIS A 7 -21.10 -19.18 -1.70
CA HIS A 7 -22.39 -18.72 -1.20
C HIS A 7 -23.45 -18.90 -2.28
N GLU A 8 -24.74 -18.75 -1.93
CA GLU A 8 -25.82 -18.75 -2.91
C GLU A 8 -25.73 -17.49 -3.79
N ASP A 9 -24.97 -17.59 -4.88
CA ASP A 9 -24.71 -16.46 -5.75
C ASP A 9 -25.70 -16.39 -6.93
N ARG A 10 -26.62 -15.44 -6.85
CA ARG A 10 -27.61 -15.17 -7.91
C ARG A 10 -27.02 -14.33 -9.06
N HIS A 11 -26.00 -13.51 -8.79
CA HIS A 11 -25.42 -12.56 -9.74
C HIS A 11 -23.88 -12.70 -9.77
N PRO A 12 -23.27 -13.12 -10.89
CA PRO A 12 -21.84 -13.41 -10.99
C PRO A 12 -20.93 -12.43 -10.23
N SER A 13 -20.46 -12.83 -9.05
CA SER A 13 -19.71 -11.96 -8.13
C SER A 13 -18.24 -12.37 -7.98
N LEU A 14 -17.82 -13.49 -8.59
CA LEU A 14 -16.46 -14.00 -8.56
C LEU A 14 -15.63 -13.48 -9.75
N VAL A 15 -14.46 -12.94 -9.46
CA VAL A 15 -13.44 -12.53 -10.45
C VAL A 15 -12.16 -13.30 -10.18
N VAL A 16 -11.59 -13.90 -11.22
CA VAL A 16 -10.25 -14.51 -11.22
C VAL A 16 -9.32 -13.62 -12.04
N PHE A 17 -8.16 -13.32 -11.50
CA PHE A 17 -7.10 -12.50 -12.11
C PHE A 17 -5.74 -13.22 -11.96
N GLY A 18 -4.69 -12.70 -12.60
CA GLY A 18 -3.47 -13.46 -12.88
C GLY A 18 -2.80 -14.16 -11.67
N ASN A 19 -2.98 -13.66 -10.46
CA ASN A 19 -2.40 -14.23 -9.23
C ASN A 19 -3.43 -14.51 -8.13
N GLY A 20 -4.72 -14.55 -8.42
CA GLY A 20 -5.72 -14.84 -7.39
C GLY A 20 -7.16 -14.65 -7.82
N TRP A 21 -8.04 -14.66 -6.84
CA TRP A 21 -9.47 -14.49 -7.03
C TRP A 21 -10.08 -13.67 -5.89
N LYS A 22 -11.20 -13.01 -6.19
CA LYS A 22 -12.02 -12.33 -5.19
C LYS A 22 -13.49 -12.47 -5.55
N CYS A 23 -14.29 -12.77 -4.56
CA CYS A 23 -15.74 -12.66 -4.60
C CYS A 23 -16.18 -11.33 -3.97
N PHE A 24 -16.87 -10.49 -4.73
CA PHE A 24 -17.38 -9.21 -4.19
C PHE A 24 -18.70 -9.37 -3.42
N GLY A 25 -19.40 -10.51 -3.56
CA GLY A 25 -20.61 -10.83 -2.80
C GLY A 25 -20.30 -11.23 -1.35
N CYS A 26 -19.52 -12.30 -1.17
CA CYS A 26 -19.18 -12.82 0.16
C CYS A 26 -17.82 -12.37 0.72
N GLN A 27 -17.10 -11.49 0.00
CA GLN A 27 -15.76 -10.97 0.36
C GLN A 27 -14.64 -12.00 0.45
N GLU A 28 -14.91 -13.27 0.16
CA GLU A 28 -13.88 -14.30 0.11
C GLU A 28 -12.87 -14.04 -1.02
N HIS A 29 -11.60 -14.32 -0.73
CA HIS A 29 -10.49 -14.10 -1.65
C HIS A 29 -9.33 -15.05 -1.35
N GLY A 30 -8.43 -15.19 -2.31
CA GLY A 30 -7.20 -15.97 -2.12
C GLY A 30 -6.44 -16.17 -3.41
N ASP A 31 -5.45 -17.06 -3.35
CA ASP A 31 -4.76 -17.57 -4.55
C ASP A 31 -5.41 -18.85 -5.09
N GLY A 32 -4.81 -19.46 -6.11
CA GLY A 32 -5.31 -20.70 -6.70
C GLY A 32 -5.34 -21.89 -5.73
N VAL A 33 -4.41 -21.94 -4.77
CA VAL A 33 -4.38 -22.98 -3.72
C VAL A 33 -5.54 -22.77 -2.75
N ASP A 34 -5.80 -21.52 -2.35
CA ASP A 34 -6.93 -21.18 -1.48
C ASP A 34 -8.28 -21.55 -2.12
N LEU A 35 -8.42 -21.33 -3.44
CA LEU A 35 -9.65 -21.68 -4.18
C LEU A 35 -9.93 -23.18 -4.09
N VAL A 36 -8.92 -24.01 -4.41
CA VAL A 36 -9.03 -25.48 -4.37
C VAL A 36 -9.23 -25.96 -2.94
N ALA A 37 -8.49 -25.40 -1.98
CA ALA A 37 -8.63 -25.74 -0.57
C ALA A 37 -10.08 -25.55 -0.09
N ARG A 38 -10.71 -24.44 -0.45
CA ARG A 38 -12.10 -24.16 -0.05
C ARG A 38 -13.12 -24.99 -0.82
N LEU A 39 -12.93 -25.17 -2.13
CA LEU A 39 -13.83 -25.97 -2.97
C LEU A 39 -13.93 -27.42 -2.49
N TYR A 40 -12.80 -28.00 -2.05
CA TYR A 40 -12.71 -29.39 -1.65
C TYR A 40 -12.58 -29.60 -0.13
N ASN A 41 -12.70 -28.53 0.67
CA ASN A 41 -12.50 -28.55 2.12
C ASN A 41 -11.19 -29.25 2.54
N LEU A 42 -10.09 -28.87 1.88
CA LEU A 42 -8.76 -29.42 2.08
C LEU A 42 -7.89 -28.46 2.89
N ARG A 43 -6.89 -29.01 3.59
CA ARG A 43 -5.79 -28.18 4.11
C ARG A 43 -4.97 -27.64 2.94
N PRO A 44 -4.29 -26.49 3.08
CA PRO A 44 -3.52 -25.88 1.99
C PRO A 44 -2.52 -26.81 1.32
N ILE A 45 -1.83 -27.67 2.09
CA ILE A 45 -0.87 -28.63 1.54
C ILE A 45 -1.55 -29.72 0.69
N ASP A 46 -2.75 -30.15 1.07
CA ASP A 46 -3.49 -31.19 0.36
C ASP A 46 -4.15 -30.61 -0.91
N ALA A 47 -4.56 -29.34 -0.88
CA ALA A 47 -4.97 -28.59 -2.06
C ALA A 47 -3.83 -28.42 -3.06
N ALA A 48 -2.63 -28.03 -2.59
CA ALA A 48 -1.44 -27.91 -3.42
C ALA A 48 -1.05 -29.25 -4.06
N ARG A 49 -1.13 -30.36 -3.31
CA ARG A 49 -0.92 -31.72 -3.85
C ARG A 49 -1.96 -32.11 -4.90
N THR A 50 -3.21 -31.72 -4.70
CA THR A 50 -4.30 -31.96 -5.66
C THR A 50 -4.03 -31.21 -6.96
N ILE A 51 -3.70 -29.92 -6.88
CA ILE A 51 -3.29 -29.13 -8.05
C ILE A 51 -2.08 -29.76 -8.74
N ALA A 52 -1.06 -30.17 -7.99
CA ALA A 52 0.13 -30.78 -8.57
C ALA A 52 -0.21 -32.06 -9.35
N ARG A 53 -1.05 -32.93 -8.79
CA ARG A 53 -1.53 -34.13 -9.46
C ARG A 53 -2.36 -33.81 -10.71
N ASP A 54 -3.32 -32.91 -10.61
CA ASP A 54 -4.27 -32.60 -11.68
C ASP A 54 -3.58 -31.97 -12.90
N PHE A 55 -2.49 -31.24 -12.68
CA PHE A 55 -1.68 -30.61 -13.74
C PHE A 55 -0.40 -31.39 -14.09
N GLY A 56 -0.18 -32.58 -13.51
CA GLY A 56 1.03 -33.38 -13.77
C GLY A 56 2.33 -32.74 -13.29
N LEU A 57 2.28 -31.87 -12.28
CA LEU A 57 3.45 -31.27 -11.66
C LEU A 57 4.09 -32.26 -10.69
N HIS A 58 5.29 -32.72 -11.02
CA HIS A 58 6.09 -33.53 -10.10
C HIS A 58 6.63 -32.67 -8.96
N VAL A 59 5.92 -32.66 -7.82
CA VAL A 59 6.36 -32.01 -6.59
C VAL A 59 6.94 -33.07 -5.66
N ASP A 60 8.26 -33.15 -5.59
CA ASP A 60 8.94 -33.98 -4.60
C ASP A 60 8.88 -33.30 -3.23
N VAL A 61 7.82 -33.61 -2.48
CA VAL A 61 7.61 -33.08 -1.12
C VAL A 61 8.61 -33.66 -0.10
N SER A 62 9.32 -34.73 -0.46
CA SER A 62 10.33 -35.37 0.40
C SER A 62 11.67 -34.66 0.34
N GLN A 63 11.92 -33.89 -0.72
CA GLN A 63 13.10 -33.05 -0.81
C GLN A 63 12.90 -31.75 -0.03
N PRO A 64 13.65 -31.53 1.07
CA PRO A 64 13.61 -30.25 1.75
C PRO A 64 14.12 -29.16 0.78
N ILE A 65 13.41 -28.03 0.75
CA ILE A 65 13.90 -26.81 0.08
C ILE A 65 15.34 -26.57 0.52
N SER A 66 16.26 -26.41 -0.44
CA SER A 66 17.68 -26.18 -0.14
C SER A 66 17.85 -25.00 0.81
N THR A 67 18.87 -25.06 1.65
CA THR A 67 19.22 -23.98 2.59
C THR A 67 19.34 -22.63 1.88
N ASP A 68 19.95 -22.62 0.68
CA ASP A 68 20.07 -21.43 -0.16
C ASP A 68 18.74 -20.90 -0.68
N ALA A 69 17.84 -21.78 -1.14
CA ALA A 69 16.52 -21.38 -1.60
C ALA A 69 15.68 -20.80 -0.43
N ARG A 70 15.75 -21.42 0.76
CA ARG A 70 15.12 -20.89 1.97
C ARG A 70 15.67 -19.51 2.32
N ARG A 71 16.99 -19.34 2.31
CA ARG A 71 17.67 -18.07 2.58
C ARG A 71 17.25 -16.99 1.60
N LYS A 72 17.18 -17.30 0.30
CA LYS A 72 16.69 -16.36 -0.74
C LYS A 72 15.24 -15.93 -0.50
N ILE A 73 14.35 -16.87 -0.19
CA ILE A 73 12.94 -16.57 0.12
C ILE A 73 12.85 -15.69 1.36
N GLU A 74 13.58 -16.02 2.42
CA GLU A 74 13.60 -15.23 3.66
C GLU A 74 14.13 -13.81 3.43
N GLN A 75 15.23 -13.67 2.68
CA GLN A 75 15.79 -12.36 2.30
C GLN A 75 14.81 -11.54 1.46
N ALA A 76 14.13 -12.16 0.49
CA ALA A 76 13.11 -11.49 -0.31
C ALA A 76 11.94 -11.02 0.55
N ARG A 77 11.46 -11.86 1.49
CA ARG A 77 10.41 -11.51 2.45
C ARG A 77 10.84 -10.35 3.36
N LYS A 78 12.04 -10.39 3.93
CA LYS A 78 12.60 -9.31 4.76
C LYS A 78 12.73 -8.01 3.97
N LYS A 79 13.22 -8.07 2.73
CA LYS A 79 13.34 -6.90 1.84
C LYS A 79 11.97 -6.30 1.52
N ALA A 80 10.97 -7.12 1.18
CA ALA A 80 9.61 -6.67 0.91
C ALA A 80 8.95 -6.06 2.15
N ALA A 81 9.12 -6.68 3.33
CA ALA A 81 8.61 -6.15 4.59
C ALA A 81 9.26 -4.79 4.92
N ARG A 82 10.59 -4.67 4.80
CA ARG A 82 11.32 -3.42 5.00
C ARG A 82 10.85 -2.33 4.04
N ARG A 83 10.64 -2.66 2.77
CA ARG A 83 10.13 -1.72 1.76
C ARG A 83 8.74 -1.20 2.16
N ARG A 84 7.81 -2.08 2.52
CA ARG A 84 6.46 -1.68 2.99
C ARG A 84 6.51 -0.78 4.22
N GLN A 85 7.42 -1.08 5.16
CA GLN A 85 7.61 -0.25 6.35
C GLN A 85 8.11 1.15 5.98
N LEU A 86 9.09 1.25 5.08
CA LEU A 86 9.61 2.53 4.59
C LEU A 86 8.53 3.33 3.85
N GLU A 87 7.79 2.71 2.93
CA GLU A 87 6.69 3.35 2.20
C GLU A 87 5.62 3.90 3.17
N LYS A 88 5.26 3.13 4.20
CA LYS A 88 4.31 3.55 5.23
C LYS A 88 4.86 4.69 6.10
N ALA A 89 6.12 4.61 6.51
CA ALA A 89 6.75 5.67 7.29
C ALA A 89 6.88 6.97 6.49
N PHE A 90 7.25 6.87 5.22
CA PHE A 90 7.33 8.01 4.31
C PHE A 90 5.95 8.64 4.08
N SER A 91 4.92 7.84 3.80
CA SER A 91 3.55 8.34 3.63
C SER A 91 3.06 9.11 4.86
N ARG A 92 3.35 8.59 6.07
CA ARG A 92 3.03 9.29 7.32
C ARG A 92 3.78 10.61 7.45
N LYS A 93 5.05 10.66 7.06
CA LYS A 93 5.84 11.89 7.13
C LYS A 93 5.34 12.94 6.14
N VAL A 94 4.94 12.53 4.93
CA VAL A 94 4.31 13.41 3.94
C VAL A 94 3.02 14.01 4.49
N GLU A 95 2.15 13.18 5.08
CA GLU A 95 0.90 13.62 5.72
C GLU A 95 1.15 14.58 6.89
N GLU A 96 2.10 14.25 7.76
CA GLU A 96 2.53 15.10 8.88
C GLU A 96 2.96 16.49 8.39
N VAL A 97 3.87 16.55 7.43
CA VAL A 97 4.37 17.83 6.87
C VAL A 97 3.24 18.60 6.19
N TYR A 98 2.37 17.93 5.44
CA TYR A 98 1.22 18.56 4.80
C TYR A 98 0.31 19.25 5.83
N LEU A 99 -0.01 18.55 6.92
CA LEU A 99 -0.85 19.09 7.99
C LEU A 99 -0.19 20.29 8.68
N GLN A 100 1.12 20.24 8.94
CA GLN A 100 1.85 21.35 9.52
C GLN A 100 1.82 22.59 8.61
N LEU A 101 2.10 22.42 7.31
CA LEU A 101 1.99 23.51 6.33
C LEU A 101 0.56 24.06 6.23
N ALA A 102 -0.47 23.20 6.33
CA ALA A 102 -1.86 23.63 6.30
C ALA A 102 -2.24 24.49 7.52
N ILE A 103 -1.67 24.20 8.69
CA ILE A 103 -1.85 25.01 9.91
C ILE A 103 -1.22 26.39 9.70
N VAL A 104 0.03 26.45 9.23
CA VAL A 104 0.74 27.72 8.97
C VAL A 104 -0.02 28.56 7.95
N ARG A 105 -0.44 27.96 6.83
CA ARG A 105 -1.22 28.65 5.80
C ARG A 105 -2.56 29.16 6.35
N ARG A 106 -3.27 28.35 7.14
CA ARG A 106 -4.52 28.78 7.78
C ARG A 106 -4.29 29.96 8.72
N PHE A 107 -3.19 29.97 9.47
CA PHE A 107 -2.84 31.10 10.32
C PHE A 107 -2.66 32.38 9.49
N VAL A 108 -1.86 32.34 8.42
CA VAL A 108 -1.64 33.47 7.50
C VAL A 108 -2.94 33.98 6.88
N LEU A 109 -3.83 33.08 6.46
CA LEU A 109 -5.12 33.45 5.85
C LEU A 109 -6.14 34.05 6.84
N ASN A 110 -5.91 33.94 8.16
CA ASN A 110 -6.81 34.47 9.19
C ASN A 110 -6.33 35.79 9.82
N LEU A 111 -5.19 36.34 9.39
CA LEU A 111 -4.74 37.67 9.82
C LEU A 111 -5.73 38.74 9.35
N LYS A 112 -6.02 39.73 10.20
CA LYS A 112 -7.08 40.73 9.91
C LYS A 112 -6.58 42.17 9.95
N THR A 113 -5.48 42.43 10.64
CA THR A 113 -4.99 43.78 10.90
C THR A 113 -3.59 43.99 10.36
N PHE A 114 -3.29 45.22 9.95
CA PHE A 114 -1.97 45.59 9.44
C PHE A 114 -0.83 45.25 10.43
N VAL A 115 -1.06 45.44 11.73
CA VAL A 115 -0.09 45.11 12.80
C VAL A 115 0.20 43.61 12.84
N GLU A 116 -0.81 42.76 12.68
CA GLU A 116 -0.63 41.31 12.61
C GLU A 116 0.17 40.91 11.37
N TYR A 117 -0.09 41.52 10.21
CA TYR A 117 0.69 41.27 8.99
C TYR A 117 2.16 41.64 9.15
N GLU A 118 2.45 42.80 9.75
CA GLU A 118 3.81 43.27 9.97
C GLU A 118 4.62 42.33 10.90
N GLN A 119 3.98 41.79 11.93
CA GLN A 119 4.62 40.86 12.89
C GLN A 119 5.05 39.52 12.26
N VAL A 120 4.39 39.09 11.18
CA VAL A 120 4.68 37.82 10.50
C VAL A 120 4.91 38.00 9.00
N ALA A 121 5.46 39.15 8.60
CA ALA A 121 5.66 39.51 7.20
C ALA A 121 6.41 38.44 6.40
N ASP A 122 7.46 37.85 6.96
CA ASP A 122 8.22 36.76 6.33
C ASP A 122 7.33 35.54 6.02
N LEU A 123 6.42 35.20 6.93
CA LEU A 123 5.49 34.08 6.77
C LEU A 123 4.43 34.38 5.71
N VAL A 124 3.95 35.63 5.66
CA VAL A 124 2.99 36.10 4.65
C VAL A 124 3.64 36.07 3.27
N HIS A 125 4.88 36.54 3.14
CA HIS A 125 5.62 36.52 1.88
C HIS A 125 5.97 35.09 1.43
N ALA A 126 6.03 34.15 2.35
CA ALA A 126 6.25 32.75 2.04
C ALA A 126 5.01 31.99 1.57
N GLU A 127 3.80 32.57 1.66
CA GLU A 127 2.54 31.89 1.34
C GLU A 127 2.53 31.19 -0.03
N PRO A 128 3.00 31.81 -1.13
CA PRO A 128 3.07 31.13 -2.44
C PRO A 128 4.01 29.91 -2.43
N TYR A 129 5.09 29.98 -1.65
CA TYR A 129 6.04 28.88 -1.52
C TYR A 129 5.47 27.74 -0.66
N LEU A 130 4.74 28.06 0.41
CA LEU A 130 4.04 27.07 1.23
C LEU A 130 2.97 26.34 0.40
N GLU A 131 2.22 27.05 -0.45
CA GLU A 131 1.25 26.46 -1.36
C GLU A 131 1.93 25.56 -2.41
N TYR A 132 3.06 26.00 -2.98
CA TYR A 132 3.87 25.16 -3.87
C TYR A 132 4.29 23.86 -3.18
N LEU A 133 4.83 23.92 -1.96
CA LEU A 133 5.23 22.72 -1.20
C LEU A 133 4.04 21.79 -0.93
N GLN A 134 2.86 22.32 -0.59
CA GLN A 134 1.65 21.52 -0.42
C GLN A 134 1.27 20.78 -1.71
N SER A 135 1.38 21.43 -2.87
CA SER A 135 1.11 20.81 -4.17
C SER A 135 2.08 19.66 -4.48
N GLU A 136 3.36 19.84 -4.15
CA GLU A 136 4.40 18.83 -4.40
C GLU A 136 4.28 17.62 -3.47
N LEU A 137 3.85 17.81 -2.21
CA LEU A 137 3.54 16.72 -1.28
C LEU A 137 2.38 15.84 -1.79
N GLN A 138 1.44 16.39 -2.54
CA GLN A 138 0.31 15.65 -3.13
C GLN A 138 0.63 15.04 -4.50
N SER A 139 1.82 15.28 -5.04
CA SER A 139 2.25 14.72 -6.33
C SER A 139 2.30 13.20 -6.32
N ARG A 140 2.11 12.57 -7.49
CA ARG A 140 2.36 11.13 -7.68
C ARG A 140 3.85 10.81 -7.83
N ASP A 141 4.70 11.82 -7.97
CA ASP A 141 6.15 11.67 -8.09
C ASP A 141 6.81 11.68 -6.70
N ILE A 142 7.36 10.53 -6.31
CA ILE A 142 8.04 10.34 -5.02
C ILE A 142 9.24 11.27 -4.88
N THR A 143 9.97 11.57 -5.96
CA THR A 143 11.15 12.45 -5.90
C THR A 143 10.73 13.85 -5.46
N ARG A 144 9.65 14.37 -6.04
CA ARG A 144 9.10 15.67 -5.68
C ARG A 144 8.59 15.70 -4.24
N GLN A 145 7.91 14.63 -3.79
CA GLN A 145 7.49 14.51 -2.39
C GLN A 145 8.70 14.53 -1.44
N VAL A 146 9.79 13.83 -1.76
CA VAL A 146 11.01 13.81 -0.94
C VAL A 146 11.64 15.20 -0.87
N GLU A 147 11.75 15.89 -2.00
CA GLU A 147 12.27 17.25 -2.05
C GLU A 147 11.40 18.22 -1.25
N ALA A 148 10.07 18.12 -1.36
CA ALA A 148 9.13 18.95 -0.61
C ALA A 148 9.23 18.71 0.91
N VAL A 149 9.31 17.44 1.34
CA VAL A 149 9.52 17.10 2.76
C VAL A 149 10.82 17.72 3.28
N ARG A 150 11.93 17.60 2.54
CA ARG A 150 13.22 18.20 2.93
C ARG A 150 13.19 19.72 2.94
N ALA A 151 12.52 20.34 1.99
CA ALA A 151 12.38 21.79 1.93
C ALA A 151 11.57 22.32 3.12
N ALA A 152 10.54 21.57 3.54
CA ALA A 152 9.71 21.92 4.68
C ALA A 152 10.42 21.78 6.04
N GLU A 153 11.49 20.98 6.17
CA GLU A 153 12.31 20.90 7.40
C GLU A 153 12.95 22.25 7.79
N ARG A 154 13.00 23.23 6.88
CA ARG A 154 13.49 24.57 7.21
C ARG A 154 12.47 25.43 7.96
N TRP A 155 11.22 24.97 8.03
CA TRP A 155 10.07 25.70 8.58
C TRP A 155 9.57 25.13 9.92
N PHE A 156 10.18 24.03 10.40
CA PHE A 156 9.84 23.30 11.63
C PHE A 156 11.11 22.84 12.35
#